data_AF-A0A959EAV5-F1
#
_entry.id   AF-A0A959EAV5-F1
#
_cell.length_a   1.000
_cell.length_b   1.000
_cell.length_c   1.000
_cell.angle_alpha   90.00
_cell.angle_beta   90.00
_cell.angle_gamma   90.00
#
_symmetry.space_group_name_H-M   'P 1'
#
loop_
_entity.id
_entity.type
_entity.pdbx_description
1 polymer ?
#
loop_
_entity_poly.entity_id
_entity_poly.type
_entity_poly.pdbx_seq_one_letter_code
_entity_poly.pdbx_strand_id
1 'polypeptide(L)'
;MSDSNFRLKAVVQDAKLTCRRKLDKLKLQFKEEKKHLASLSVESNAVFRKFDQPKLWENAIAYDELNLIQKTIQLSEAPEDDLEKFTEILNGLLDAFRALARPTARSRSLFSSEATSLNIQMMDALLENRRIIDEKIELFRSNGLEPHDEPGFTDLAAQQKNLIEQYQEALENNDVRTQSTDLRLIKELFGRAFSAIKEDTPILKFIEVYERYNQEIEKRCPQDVT
;
A
#
# COMPACT_ATOMS: atom_id res chain seq x y z
N MET A 1 -15.09 -6.97 15.78
CA MET A 1 -14.69 -6.43 14.46
C MET A 1 -15.27 -5.02 14.22
N SER A 2 -15.07 -4.05 15.13
CA SER A 2 -15.64 -2.68 15.00
C SER A 2 -14.63 -1.54 15.12
N ASP A 3 -13.35 -1.82 15.41
CA ASP A 3 -12.39 -0.78 15.81
C ASP A 3 -11.60 -0.17 14.63
N SER A 4 -11.28 -0.97 13.59
CA SER A 4 -10.49 -0.53 12.42
C SER A 4 -11.19 0.54 11.57
N ASN A 5 -12.46 0.32 11.22
CA ASN A 5 -13.22 1.31 10.44
C ASN A 5 -13.54 2.57 11.25
N PHE A 6 -13.66 2.46 12.57
CA PHE A 6 -13.86 3.62 13.45
C PHE A 6 -12.61 4.52 13.45
N ARG A 7 -11.42 3.92 13.60
CA ARG A 7 -10.15 4.66 13.52
C ARG A 7 -9.90 5.25 12.14
N LEU A 8 -10.16 4.51 11.06
CA LEU A 8 -10.05 5.05 9.70
C LEU A 8 -10.99 6.24 9.47
N LYS A 9 -12.23 6.18 9.99
CA LYS A 9 -13.16 7.32 9.91
C LYS A 9 -12.60 8.56 10.60
N ALA A 10 -11.95 8.40 11.76
CA ALA A 10 -11.29 9.50 12.46
C ALA A 10 -10.14 10.08 11.62
N VAL A 11 -9.26 9.22 11.09
CA VAL A 11 -8.14 9.64 10.22
C VAL A 11 -8.63 10.36 8.95
N VAL A 12 -9.69 9.86 8.31
CA VAL A 12 -10.30 10.53 7.14
C VAL A 12 -10.86 11.91 7.50
N GLN A 13 -11.50 12.05 8.66
CA GLN A 13 -12.02 13.34 9.12
C GLN A 13 -10.90 14.34 9.40
N ASP A 14 -9.84 13.91 10.09
CA ASP A 14 -8.69 14.76 10.39
C ASP A 14 -7.97 15.21 9.12
N ALA A 15 -7.77 14.32 8.16
CA ALA A 15 -7.22 14.65 6.85
C ALA A 15 -8.12 15.65 6.09
N LYS A 16 -9.43 15.43 6.07
CA LYS A 16 -10.41 16.32 5.41
C LYS A 16 -10.38 17.73 5.99
N LEU A 17 -10.33 17.84 7.32
CA LEU A 17 -10.23 19.12 8.02
C LEU A 17 -8.90 19.82 7.75
N THR A 18 -7.80 19.06 7.76
CA THR A 18 -6.44 19.59 7.50
C THR A 18 -6.32 20.11 6.08
N CYS A 19 -6.73 19.33 5.07
CA CYS A 19 -6.77 19.75 3.66
C CYS A 19 -7.56 21.05 3.49
N ARG A 20 -8.77 21.12 4.06
CA ARG A 20 -9.63 22.29 3.94
C ARG A 20 -9.00 23.54 4.54
N ARG A 21 -8.48 23.44 5.77
CA ARG A 21 -7.83 24.57 6.46
C ARG A 21 -6.63 25.11 5.67
N LYS A 22 -5.76 24.21 5.18
CA LYS A 22 -4.59 24.61 4.39
C LYS A 22 -4.97 25.23 3.05
N LEU A 23 -5.88 24.61 2.30
CA LEU A 23 -6.34 25.14 1.01
C LEU A 23 -7.04 26.49 1.16
N ASP A 24 -7.86 26.68 2.20
CA ASP A 24 -8.53 27.96 2.44
C ASP A 24 -7.52 29.06 2.82
N LYS A 25 -6.49 28.73 3.60
CA LYS A 25 -5.39 29.66 3.92
C LYS A 25 -4.59 30.04 2.68
N LEU A 26 -4.21 29.07 1.84
CA LEU A 26 -3.46 29.31 0.61
C LEU A 26 -4.26 30.13 -0.40
N LYS A 27 -5.59 29.98 -0.48
CA LYS A 27 -6.44 30.81 -1.36
C LYS A 27 -6.45 32.30 -0.97
N LEU A 28 -6.24 32.60 0.32
CA LEU A 28 -6.12 33.98 0.80
C LEU A 28 -4.75 34.57 0.45
N GLN A 29 -3.70 33.75 0.49
CA GLN A 29 -2.31 34.13 0.25
C GLN A 29 -1.96 34.23 -1.25
N PHE A 30 -2.30 33.21 -2.05
CA PHE A 30 -2.01 33.14 -3.49
C PHE A 30 -3.22 33.52 -4.33
N LYS A 31 -3.52 34.83 -4.39
CA LYS A 31 -4.70 35.34 -5.11
C LYS A 31 -4.64 35.09 -6.63
N GLU A 32 -3.45 35.02 -7.21
CA GLU A 32 -3.23 34.78 -8.64
C GLU A 32 -3.45 33.31 -9.02
N GLU A 33 -3.16 32.38 -8.10
CA GLU A 33 -3.31 30.92 -8.27
C GLU A 33 -4.69 30.38 -7.86
N LYS A 34 -5.69 31.26 -7.75
CA LYS A 34 -7.05 30.91 -7.32
C LYS A 34 -7.65 29.75 -8.12
N LYS A 35 -7.38 29.67 -9.43
CA LYS A 35 -7.89 28.59 -10.29
C LYS A 35 -7.25 27.25 -9.95
N HIS A 36 -5.93 27.22 -9.75
CA HIS A 36 -5.21 26.00 -9.40
C HIS A 36 -5.64 25.48 -8.01
N LEU A 37 -5.67 26.36 -7.01
CA LEU A 37 -6.14 26.03 -5.65
C LEU A 37 -7.61 25.62 -5.59
N ALA A 38 -8.46 26.19 -6.46
CA ALA A 38 -9.84 25.74 -6.61
C ALA A 38 -9.90 24.32 -7.20
N SER A 39 -9.07 24.00 -8.19
CA SER A 39 -8.97 22.63 -8.73
C SER A 39 -8.54 21.62 -7.67
N LEU A 40 -7.50 21.93 -6.90
CA LEU A 40 -7.05 21.06 -5.79
C LEU A 40 -8.15 20.87 -4.74
N SER A 41 -8.95 21.91 -4.48
CA SER A 41 -10.11 21.80 -3.58
C SER A 41 -11.21 20.90 -4.14
N VAL A 42 -11.50 20.99 -5.44
CA VAL A 42 -12.47 20.12 -6.10
C VAL A 42 -12.00 18.67 -6.05
N GLU A 43 -10.73 18.44 -6.35
CA GLU A 43 -10.11 17.12 -6.36
C GLU A 43 -10.08 16.47 -4.97
N SER A 44 -9.61 17.21 -3.96
CA SER A 44 -9.62 16.75 -2.57
C SER A 44 -11.03 16.40 -2.10
N ASN A 45 -12.02 17.25 -2.39
CA ASN A 45 -13.42 16.95 -2.08
C ASN A 45 -13.94 15.72 -2.82
N ALA A 46 -13.55 15.52 -4.08
CA ALA A 46 -13.96 14.35 -4.86
C ALA A 46 -13.41 13.05 -4.25
N VAL A 47 -12.17 13.05 -3.75
CA VAL A 47 -11.57 11.91 -3.04
C VAL A 47 -12.32 11.64 -1.73
N PHE A 48 -12.51 12.65 -0.89
CA PHE A 48 -13.16 12.46 0.42
C PHE A 48 -14.64 12.10 0.32
N ARG A 49 -15.36 12.56 -0.72
CA ARG A 49 -16.77 12.16 -0.95
C ARG A 49 -16.96 10.66 -1.13
N LYS A 50 -15.93 9.93 -1.56
CA LYS A 50 -16.01 8.47 -1.67
C LYS A 50 -16.17 7.81 -0.28
N PHE A 51 -15.61 8.42 0.77
CA PHE A 51 -15.74 7.97 2.15
C PHE A 51 -17.08 8.35 2.80
N ASP A 52 -17.86 9.23 2.18
CA ASP A 52 -19.22 9.53 2.64
C ASP A 52 -20.22 8.42 2.19
N GLN A 53 -19.79 7.46 1.35
CA GLN A 53 -20.62 6.38 0.88
C GLN A 53 -20.76 5.26 1.94
N PRO A 54 -21.98 4.95 2.43
CA PRO A 54 -22.19 3.90 3.44
C PRO A 54 -21.63 2.54 3.02
N LYS A 55 -21.73 2.22 1.73
CA LYS A 55 -21.24 0.97 1.12
C LYS A 55 -19.75 0.73 1.31
N LEU A 56 -18.94 1.79 1.41
CA LEU A 56 -17.51 1.66 1.63
C LEU A 56 -17.21 1.04 3.01
N TRP A 57 -18.09 1.27 3.99
CA TRP A 57 -17.90 0.89 5.39
C TRP A 57 -18.52 -0.44 5.78
N GLU A 58 -19.19 -1.12 4.84
CA GLU A 58 -19.82 -2.43 5.06
C GLU A 58 -18.77 -3.51 5.38
N ASN A 59 -17.53 -3.31 4.94
CA ASN A 59 -16.40 -4.21 5.20
C ASN A 59 -15.27 -3.49 5.93
N ALA A 60 -14.47 -4.23 6.70
CA ALA A 60 -13.24 -3.70 7.27
C ALA A 60 -12.26 -3.33 6.14
N ILE A 61 -11.80 -2.08 6.15
CA ILE A 61 -10.79 -1.57 5.22
C ILE A 61 -9.43 -1.81 5.87
N ALA A 62 -8.56 -2.53 5.17
CA ALA A 62 -7.16 -2.66 5.56
C ALA A 62 -6.42 -1.39 5.16
N TYR A 63 -5.67 -0.80 6.10
CA TYR A 63 -4.90 0.41 5.86
C TYR A 63 -3.73 0.48 6.84
N ASP A 64 -2.69 1.18 6.42
CA ASP A 64 -1.59 1.56 7.29
C ASP A 64 -1.97 2.86 8.02
N GLU A 65 -2.38 2.72 9.27
CA GLU A 65 -2.79 3.84 10.13
C GLU A 65 -1.65 4.84 10.35
N LEU A 66 -0.43 4.36 10.56
CA LEU A 66 0.72 5.22 10.83
C LEU A 66 1.09 6.03 9.58
N ASN A 67 1.09 5.41 8.41
CA ASN A 67 1.37 6.10 7.14
C ASN A 67 0.33 7.19 6.84
N LEU A 68 -0.97 6.91 7.02
CA LEU A 68 -2.00 7.94 6.79
C LEU A 68 -1.90 9.09 7.78
N ILE A 69 -1.60 8.80 9.06
CA ILE A 69 -1.39 9.83 10.08
C ILE A 69 -0.16 10.67 9.71
N GLN A 70 0.96 10.04 9.35
CA GLN A 70 2.19 10.73 8.96
C GLN A 70 1.96 11.64 7.75
N LYS A 71 1.29 11.16 6.70
CA LYS A 71 0.95 11.99 5.53
C LYS A 71 0.03 13.15 5.88
N THR A 72 -0.87 12.97 6.85
CA THR A 72 -1.75 14.04 7.33
C THR A 72 -0.97 15.10 8.12
N ILE A 73 -0.01 14.67 8.96
CA ILE A 73 0.91 15.56 9.67
C ILE A 73 1.78 16.34 8.68
N GLN A 74 2.37 15.65 7.69
CA GLN A 74 3.16 16.28 6.62
C GLN A 74 2.38 17.37 5.89
N LEU A 75 1.09 17.14 5.61
CA LEU A 75 0.23 18.16 5.02
C LEU A 75 -0.02 19.35 5.97
N SER A 76 -0.19 19.08 7.27
CA SER A 76 -0.33 20.12 8.29
C SER A 76 0.95 20.98 8.42
N GLU A 77 2.11 20.37 8.22
CA GLU A 77 3.43 21.02 8.28
C GLU A 77 3.90 21.56 6.93
N ALA A 78 3.15 21.31 5.85
CA ALA A 78 3.53 21.72 4.51
C ALA A 78 3.75 23.24 4.44
N PRO A 79 4.83 23.68 3.75
CA PRO A 79 5.19 25.07 3.62
C PRO A 79 4.08 25.84 2.93
N GLU A 80 3.78 27.03 3.45
CA GLU A 80 2.67 27.85 2.99
C GLU A 80 3.10 28.93 2.00
N ASP A 81 4.40 29.09 1.81
CA ASP A 81 5.06 29.96 0.84
C ASP A 81 5.47 29.21 -0.45
N ASP A 82 5.43 27.87 -0.42
CA ASP A 82 5.80 27.00 -1.54
C ASP A 82 4.58 26.18 -2.00
N LEU A 83 3.88 26.70 -3.00
CA LEU A 83 2.67 26.09 -3.55
C LEU A 83 2.96 24.76 -4.26
N GLU A 84 4.14 24.60 -4.86
CA GLU A 84 4.52 23.40 -5.59
C GLU A 84 4.73 22.24 -4.62
N LYS A 85 5.51 22.46 -3.56
CA LYS A 85 5.75 21.48 -2.50
C LYS A 85 4.48 21.14 -1.71
N PHE A 86 3.63 22.14 -1.45
CA PHE A 86 2.30 21.88 -0.88
C PHE A 86 1.48 20.93 -1.76
N THR A 87 1.49 21.17 -3.08
CA THR A 87 0.72 20.38 -4.05
C THR A 87 1.22 18.94 -4.13
N GLU A 88 2.54 18.74 -4.09
CA GLU A 88 3.15 17.40 -4.01
C GLU A 88 2.69 16.63 -2.77
N ILE A 89 2.79 17.25 -1.59
CA ILE A 89 2.39 16.63 -0.31
C ILE A 89 0.89 16.32 -0.30
N LEU A 90 0.06 17.25 -0.77
CA LEU A 90 -1.38 17.05 -0.88
C LEU A 90 -1.69 15.88 -1.81
N ASN A 91 -1.06 15.81 -2.99
CA ASN A 91 -1.29 14.72 -3.93
C ASN A 91 -0.87 13.37 -3.35
N GLY A 92 0.27 13.29 -2.65
CA GLY A 92 0.71 12.08 -1.97
C GLY A 92 -0.26 11.58 -0.89
N LEU A 93 -0.94 12.49 -0.19
CA LEU A 93 -2.02 12.13 0.75
C LEU A 93 -3.28 11.69 0.00
N LEU A 94 -3.68 12.43 -1.04
CA LEU A 94 -4.86 12.11 -1.84
C LEU A 94 -4.71 10.77 -2.56
N ASP A 95 -3.53 10.41 -3.04
CA ASP A 95 -3.26 9.11 -3.65
C ASP A 95 -3.40 7.96 -2.65
N ALA A 96 -2.92 8.13 -1.42
CA ALA A 96 -3.14 7.16 -0.35
C ALA A 96 -4.63 6.96 -0.07
N PHE A 97 -5.41 8.05 0.01
CA PHE A 97 -6.86 7.94 0.16
C PHE A 97 -7.58 7.43 -1.09
N ARG A 98 -7.09 7.73 -2.29
CA ARG A 98 -7.62 7.16 -3.54
C ARG A 98 -7.40 5.66 -3.58
N ALA A 99 -6.27 5.15 -3.10
CA ALA A 99 -6.02 3.71 -3.01
C ALA A 99 -7.06 3.03 -2.09
N LEU A 100 -7.41 3.69 -0.97
CA LEU A 100 -8.42 3.20 -0.02
C LEU A 100 -9.86 3.37 -0.50
N ALA A 101 -10.12 4.40 -1.30
CA ALA A 101 -11.45 4.77 -1.80
C ALA A 101 -11.73 4.29 -3.22
N ARG A 102 -10.74 3.75 -3.92
CA ARG A 102 -11.00 2.86 -5.06
C ARG A 102 -11.98 1.84 -4.51
N PRO A 103 -13.09 1.57 -5.20
CA PRO A 103 -13.86 0.40 -4.84
C PRO A 103 -12.84 -0.73 -4.89
N THR A 104 -12.45 -1.28 -3.73
CA THR A 104 -12.11 -2.69 -3.70
C THR A 104 -13.19 -3.33 -4.55
N ALA A 105 -12.83 -4.15 -5.53
CA ALA A 105 -13.79 -4.98 -6.24
C ALA A 105 -14.50 -5.99 -5.30
N ARG A 106 -14.70 -5.65 -4.02
CA ARG A 106 -15.51 -6.33 -3.01
C ARG A 106 -17.02 -6.17 -3.22
N SER A 107 -17.46 -5.46 -4.27
CA SER A 107 -18.89 -5.42 -4.64
C SER A 107 -19.11 -5.52 -6.15
N ARG A 108 -18.59 -6.56 -6.80
CA ARG A 108 -19.18 -7.15 -8.03
C ARG A 108 -18.59 -8.55 -8.32
N SER A 109 -18.92 -9.49 -7.44
CA SER A 109 -19.11 -10.88 -7.83
C SER A 109 -20.05 -11.54 -6.82
N LEU A 110 -21.33 -11.19 -6.90
CA LEU A 110 -22.38 -12.09 -6.46
C LEU A 110 -22.57 -13.14 -7.56
N PHE A 111 -21.54 -13.95 -7.85
CA PHE A 111 -21.62 -15.29 -8.44
C PHE A 111 -20.24 -15.97 -8.30
N SER A 112 -20.10 -16.71 -7.20
CA SER A 112 -19.31 -17.93 -7.01
C SER A 112 -18.01 -18.15 -7.81
N SER A 113 -16.86 -18.06 -7.11
CA SER A 113 -15.97 -19.22 -7.00
C SER A 113 -15.05 -19.07 -5.78
N GLU A 114 -14.70 -20.18 -5.13
CA GLU A 114 -13.71 -20.25 -4.05
C GLU A 114 -12.37 -19.56 -4.41
N ALA A 115 -12.05 -19.48 -5.70
CA ALA A 115 -10.84 -18.85 -6.20
C ALA A 115 -10.80 -17.33 -6.04
N THR A 116 -11.92 -16.62 -6.18
CA THR A 116 -11.94 -15.16 -5.99
C THR A 116 -11.69 -14.80 -4.52
N SER A 117 -12.12 -15.66 -3.58
CA SER A 117 -11.79 -15.51 -2.15
C SER A 117 -10.33 -15.80 -1.86
N LEU A 118 -9.74 -16.81 -2.49
CA LEU A 118 -8.33 -17.16 -2.33
C LEU A 118 -7.40 -16.15 -2.97
N ASN A 119 -7.75 -15.55 -4.11
CA ASN A 119 -6.99 -14.49 -4.74
C ASN A 119 -6.89 -13.24 -3.86
N ILE A 120 -8.00 -12.85 -3.23
CA ILE A 120 -8.01 -11.73 -2.28
C ILE A 120 -7.09 -12.04 -1.09
N GLN A 121 -7.18 -13.26 -0.53
CA GLN A 121 -6.30 -13.68 0.56
C GLN A 121 -4.83 -13.74 0.15
N MET A 122 -4.54 -14.07 -1.11
CA MET A 122 -3.19 -14.06 -1.67
C MET A 122 -2.65 -12.64 -1.77
N MET A 123 -3.44 -11.68 -2.26
CA MET A 123 -3.04 -10.26 -2.28
C MET A 123 -2.70 -9.75 -0.88
N ASP A 124 -3.55 -10.06 0.11
CA ASP A 124 -3.29 -9.69 1.51
C ASP A 124 -1.97 -10.32 2.02
N ALA A 125 -1.70 -11.58 1.65
CA ALA A 125 -0.47 -12.28 2.03
C ALA A 125 0.79 -11.67 1.39
N LEU A 126 0.72 -11.26 0.12
CA LEU A 126 1.82 -10.60 -0.58
C LEU A 126 2.18 -9.26 0.08
N LEU A 127 1.16 -8.47 0.45
CA LEU A 127 1.35 -7.19 1.14
C LEU A 127 1.95 -7.37 2.53
N GLU A 128 1.44 -8.34 3.30
CA GLU A 128 1.97 -8.62 4.64
C GLU A 128 3.42 -9.11 4.58
N ASN A 129 3.75 -10.00 3.64
CA ASN A 129 5.13 -10.45 3.47
C ASN A 129 6.06 -9.31 3.07
N ARG A 130 5.62 -8.38 2.22
CA ARG A 130 6.39 -7.18 1.88
C ARG A 130 6.69 -6.34 3.12
N ARG A 131 5.69 -6.13 3.97
CA ARG A 131 5.86 -5.40 5.24
C ARG A 131 6.90 -6.08 6.14
N ILE A 132 6.84 -7.40 6.28
CA ILE A 132 7.83 -8.16 7.07
C ILE A 132 9.22 -8.05 6.44
N ILE A 133 9.34 -8.17 5.11
CA ILE A 133 10.61 -8.01 4.39
C ILE A 133 11.22 -6.65 4.67
N ASP A 134 10.44 -5.57 4.54
CA ASP A 134 10.90 -4.20 4.79
C ASP A 134 11.38 -4.05 6.26
N GLU A 135 10.63 -4.60 7.22
CA GLU A 135 11.07 -4.66 8.63
C GLU A 135 12.40 -5.39 8.80
N LYS A 136 12.65 -6.48 8.05
CA LYS A 136 13.92 -7.22 8.12
C LYS A 136 15.07 -6.48 7.45
N ILE A 137 14.82 -5.76 6.36
CA ILE A 137 15.83 -4.89 5.74
C ILE A 137 16.26 -3.80 6.74
N GLU A 138 15.31 -3.14 7.40
CA GLU A 138 15.62 -2.17 8.45
C GLU A 138 16.36 -2.80 9.64
N LEU A 139 16.00 -4.03 10.02
CA LEU A 139 16.72 -4.77 11.05
C LEU A 139 18.19 -4.98 10.67
N PHE A 140 18.50 -5.41 9.45
CA PHE A 140 19.89 -5.54 9.01
C PHE A 140 20.61 -4.20 8.99
N ARG A 141 19.96 -3.15 8.46
CA ARG A 141 20.55 -1.80 8.39
C ARG A 141 20.90 -1.25 9.76
N SER A 142 20.02 -1.44 10.75
CA SER A 142 20.28 -1.01 12.13
C SER A 142 21.45 -1.75 12.78
N ASN A 143 21.81 -2.94 12.28
CA ASN A 143 22.98 -3.72 12.69
C ASN A 143 24.23 -3.43 11.84
N GLY A 144 24.19 -2.43 10.96
CA GLY A 144 25.31 -2.04 10.10
C GLY A 144 25.54 -2.98 8.91
N LEU A 145 24.54 -3.79 8.56
CA LEU A 145 24.56 -4.65 7.38
C LEU A 145 23.54 -4.12 6.37
N GLU A 146 23.94 -3.85 5.13
CA GLU A 146 23.03 -3.36 4.10
C GLU A 146 22.81 -4.47 3.06
N PRO A 147 21.60 -5.04 2.95
CA PRO A 147 21.30 -6.07 1.95
C PRO A 147 21.62 -5.64 0.51
N HIS A 148 21.53 -4.35 0.20
CA HIS A 148 21.88 -3.83 -1.14
C HIS A 148 23.37 -3.88 -1.47
N ASP A 149 24.24 -4.01 -0.47
CA ASP A 149 25.68 -4.19 -0.68
C ASP A 149 26.03 -5.63 -1.07
N GLU A 150 25.11 -6.58 -0.86
CA GLU A 150 25.31 -7.98 -1.22
C GLU A 150 25.16 -8.19 -2.74
N PRO A 151 26.11 -8.90 -3.39
CA PRO A 151 26.08 -9.12 -4.83
C PRO A 151 24.76 -9.74 -5.31
N GLY A 152 24.11 -9.09 -6.28
CA GLY A 152 22.88 -9.58 -6.90
C GLY A 152 21.59 -9.28 -6.13
N PHE A 153 21.65 -8.76 -4.90
CA PHE A 153 20.43 -8.45 -4.14
C PHE A 153 19.61 -7.32 -4.78
N THR A 154 20.27 -6.28 -5.30
CA THR A 154 19.59 -5.17 -5.98
C THR A 154 18.78 -5.65 -7.20
N ASP A 155 19.34 -6.57 -7.98
CA ASP A 155 18.65 -7.17 -9.13
C ASP A 155 17.47 -8.04 -8.67
N LEU A 156 17.65 -8.84 -7.62
CA LEU A 156 16.58 -9.62 -7.00
C LEU A 156 15.45 -8.74 -6.45
N ALA A 157 15.79 -7.58 -5.88
CA ALA A 157 14.82 -6.64 -5.35
C ALA A 157 14.01 -5.96 -6.46
N ALA A 158 14.66 -5.54 -7.53
CA ALA A 158 14.00 -5.01 -8.72
C ALA A 158 13.08 -6.06 -9.38
N GLN A 159 13.55 -7.31 -9.49
CA GLN A 159 12.76 -8.42 -10.02
C GLN A 159 11.52 -8.67 -9.16
N GLN A 160 11.66 -8.70 -7.84
CA GLN A 160 10.53 -8.92 -6.92
C GLN A 160 9.44 -7.86 -7.10
N LYS A 161 9.83 -6.58 -7.19
CA LYS A 161 8.87 -5.49 -7.34
C LYS A 161 7.99 -5.71 -8.57
N ASN A 162 8.62 -6.00 -9.72
CA ASN A 162 7.90 -6.25 -10.96
C ASN A 162 7.02 -7.50 -10.88
N LEU A 163 7.54 -8.60 -10.30
CA LEU A 163 6.78 -9.86 -10.14
C LEU A 163 5.55 -9.69 -9.24
N ILE A 164 5.68 -8.94 -8.13
CA ILE A 164 4.56 -8.69 -7.22
C ILE A 164 3.51 -7.81 -7.91
N GLU A 165 3.92 -6.77 -8.64
CA GLU A 165 2.98 -5.90 -9.38
C GLU A 165 2.21 -6.69 -10.44
N GLN A 166 2.88 -7.51 -11.25
CA GLN A 166 2.25 -8.38 -12.24
C GLN A 166 1.32 -9.41 -11.60
N TYR A 167 1.76 -10.05 -10.51
CA TYR A 167 0.94 -11.06 -9.86
C TYR A 167 -0.30 -10.45 -9.19
N GLN A 168 -0.18 -9.25 -8.61
CA GLN A 168 -1.33 -8.51 -8.08
C GLN A 168 -2.34 -8.17 -9.17
N GLU A 169 -1.89 -7.65 -10.31
CA GLU A 169 -2.76 -7.36 -11.46
C GLU A 169 -3.48 -8.63 -11.95
N ALA A 170 -2.76 -9.75 -12.07
CA ALA A 170 -3.34 -11.02 -12.51
C ALA A 170 -4.33 -11.61 -11.49
N LEU A 171 -4.09 -11.44 -10.19
CA LEU A 171 -5.02 -11.82 -9.12
C LEU A 171 -6.28 -10.95 -9.13
N GLU A 172 -6.13 -9.65 -9.36
CA GLU A 172 -7.23 -8.68 -9.45
C GLU A 172 -8.14 -8.95 -10.65
N ASN A 173 -7.56 -9.26 -11.81
CA ASN A 173 -8.29 -9.60 -13.03
C ASN A 173 -8.85 -11.04 -13.03
N ASN A 174 -8.51 -11.86 -12.03
CA ASN A 174 -8.77 -13.31 -11.96
C ASN A 174 -8.12 -14.10 -13.11
N ASP A 175 -7.03 -13.59 -13.69
CA ASP A 175 -6.22 -14.27 -14.70
C ASP A 175 -5.42 -15.43 -14.07
N VAL A 176 -5.17 -15.37 -12.76
CA VAL A 176 -4.67 -16.50 -11.96
C VAL A 176 -5.74 -17.00 -11.00
N ARG A 177 -5.75 -18.31 -10.77
CA ARG A 177 -6.61 -18.98 -9.80
C ARG A 177 -5.78 -19.47 -8.62
N THR A 178 -5.77 -18.72 -7.52
CA THR A 178 -5.04 -19.11 -6.30
C THR A 178 -5.61 -20.42 -5.74
N GLN A 179 -4.72 -21.36 -5.42
CA GLN A 179 -5.07 -22.55 -4.68
C GLN A 179 -4.77 -22.36 -3.19
N SER A 180 -5.47 -23.08 -2.32
CA SER A 180 -5.24 -23.03 -0.86
C SER A 180 -3.81 -23.42 -0.48
N THR A 181 -3.18 -24.30 -1.25
CA THR A 181 -1.77 -24.68 -1.12
C THR A 181 -0.82 -23.52 -1.39
N ASP A 182 -1.11 -22.70 -2.40
CA ASP A 182 -0.31 -21.53 -2.75
C ASP A 182 -0.43 -20.47 -1.67
N LEU A 183 -1.65 -20.21 -1.21
CA LEU A 183 -1.91 -19.30 -0.11
C LEU A 183 -1.16 -19.72 1.16
N ARG A 184 -1.21 -21.01 1.50
CA ARG A 184 -0.47 -21.54 2.67
C ARG A 184 1.04 -21.35 2.50
N LEU A 185 1.57 -21.58 1.29
CA LEU A 185 2.99 -21.41 1.01
C LEU A 185 3.41 -19.94 1.18
N ILE A 186 2.73 -19.01 0.50
CA ILE A 186 3.06 -17.59 0.53
C ILE A 186 2.80 -16.99 1.91
N LYS A 187 1.61 -17.18 2.46
CA LYS A 187 1.21 -16.56 3.73
C LYS A 187 1.88 -17.18 4.94
N GLU A 188 1.83 -18.51 5.05
CA GLU A 188 2.26 -19.18 6.29
C GLU A 188 3.73 -19.58 6.23
N LEU A 189 4.19 -20.17 5.14
CA LEU A 189 5.56 -20.70 5.08
C LEU A 189 6.57 -19.56 4.91
N PHE A 190 6.37 -18.67 3.94
CA PHE A 190 7.28 -17.53 3.74
C PHE A 190 7.10 -16.44 4.78
N GLY A 191 5.86 -16.12 5.19
CA GLY A 191 5.63 -15.20 6.31
C GLY A 191 6.34 -15.63 7.60
N ARG A 192 6.30 -16.93 7.94
CA ARG A 192 7.08 -17.47 9.08
C ARG A 192 8.58 -17.47 8.82
N ALA A 193 9.03 -17.80 7.61
CA ALA A 193 10.45 -17.82 7.27
C ALA A 193 11.07 -16.43 7.42
N PHE A 194 10.41 -15.38 6.92
CA PHE A 194 10.85 -14.00 7.13
C PHE A 194 10.73 -13.59 8.60
N SER A 195 9.64 -13.94 9.28
CA SER A 195 9.49 -13.62 10.71
C SER A 195 10.56 -14.27 11.59
N ALA A 196 11.08 -15.44 11.20
CA ALA A 196 12.13 -16.15 11.90
C ALA A 196 13.53 -15.52 11.72
N ILE A 197 13.70 -14.58 10.79
CA ILE A 197 14.91 -13.78 10.66
C ILE A 197 15.04 -12.87 11.88
N LYS A 198 16.18 -12.97 12.56
CA LYS A 198 16.55 -12.25 13.78
C LYS A 198 17.88 -11.52 13.58
N GLU A 199 18.28 -10.72 14.56
CA GLU A 199 19.51 -9.92 14.55
C GLU A 199 20.78 -10.74 14.28
N ASP A 200 20.84 -11.98 14.77
CA ASP A 200 21.96 -12.90 14.61
C ASP A 200 21.90 -13.73 13.31
N THR A 201 20.84 -13.55 12.52
CA THR A 201 20.68 -14.31 11.28
C THR A 201 21.64 -13.79 10.21
N PRO A 202 22.43 -14.64 9.53
CA PRO A 202 23.30 -14.19 8.44
C PRO A 202 22.50 -13.52 7.33
N ILE A 203 22.99 -12.41 6.79
CA ILE A 203 22.32 -11.67 5.70
C ILE A 203 22.10 -12.54 4.46
N LEU A 204 23.07 -13.40 4.12
CA LEU A 204 22.93 -14.39 3.06
C LEU A 204 21.74 -15.32 3.28
N LYS A 205 21.39 -15.63 4.53
CA LYS A 205 20.22 -16.46 4.83
C LYS A 205 18.90 -15.74 4.54
N PHE A 206 18.85 -14.43 4.79
CA PHE A 206 17.71 -13.61 4.40
C PHE A 206 17.59 -13.55 2.87
N ILE A 207 18.70 -13.35 2.16
CA ILE A 207 18.74 -13.32 0.69
C ILE A 207 18.27 -14.65 0.11
N GLU A 208 18.71 -15.79 0.65
CA GLU A 208 18.21 -17.11 0.23
C GLU A 208 16.69 -17.25 0.36
N VAL A 209 16.11 -16.76 1.47
CA VAL A 209 14.65 -16.82 1.68
C VAL A 209 13.93 -15.88 0.72
N TYR A 210 14.51 -14.70 0.48
CA TYR A 210 14.01 -13.70 -0.46
C TYR A 210 14.00 -14.22 -1.90
N GLU A 211 15.09 -14.83 -2.35
CA GLU A 211 15.21 -15.42 -3.69
C GLU A 211 14.20 -16.55 -3.89
N ARG A 212 14.10 -17.47 -2.92
CA ARG A 212 13.10 -18.56 -2.98
C ARG A 212 11.67 -18.02 -3.01
N TYR A 213 11.41 -16.94 -2.29
CA TYR A 213 10.11 -16.29 -2.31
C TYR A 213 9.79 -15.74 -3.71
N ASN A 214 10.73 -15.05 -4.35
CA ASN A 214 10.59 -14.58 -5.73
C ASN A 214 10.32 -15.72 -6.71
N GLN A 215 11.11 -16.80 -6.62
CA GLN A 215 10.93 -17.99 -7.48
C GLN A 215 9.54 -18.62 -7.32
N GLU A 216 9.00 -18.66 -6.10
CA GLU A 216 7.67 -19.20 -5.86
C GLU A 216 6.55 -18.26 -6.35
N ILE A 217 6.74 -16.95 -6.29
CA ILE A 217 5.80 -15.99 -6.93
C ILE A 217 5.87 -16.14 -8.45
N GLU A 218 7.07 -16.18 -9.03
CA GLU A 218 7.28 -16.25 -10.47
C GLU A 218 6.63 -17.49 -11.10
N LYS A 219 6.70 -18.66 -10.44
CA LYS A 219 6.01 -19.89 -10.88
C LYS A 219 4.48 -19.76 -10.95
N ARG A 220 3.91 -18.77 -10.27
CA ARG A 220 2.46 -18.58 -10.09
C ARG A 220 1.93 -17.33 -10.78
N CYS A 221 2.81 -16.41 -11.15
CA CYS A 221 2.49 -15.28 -12.01
C CYS A 221 2.23 -15.81 -13.44
N PRO A 222 1.25 -15.27 -14.18
CA PRO A 222 1.16 -15.58 -15.60
C PRO A 222 2.45 -15.13 -16.27
N GLN A 223 3.13 -16.03 -16.97
CA GLN A 223 4.19 -15.61 -17.87
C GLN A 223 3.51 -15.04 -19.11
N ASP A 224 3.86 -13.81 -19.47
CA ASP A 224 3.43 -13.24 -20.75
C ASP A 224 3.75 -14.26 -21.84
N VAL A 225 2.70 -14.75 -22.52
CA VAL A 225 2.85 -15.41 -23.81
C VAL A 225 3.28 -14.30 -24.76
N THR A 226 4.59 -14.16 -24.95
CA THR A 226 5.20 -13.39 -26.03
C THR A 226 4.59 -13.73 -27.38
#